data_AF-A0A9D1PFQ6-F1
#
_entry.id   AF-A0A9D1PFQ6-F1
#
_cell.length_a   1.000
_cell.length_b   1.000
_cell.length_c   1.000
_cell.angle_alpha   90.00
_cell.angle_beta   90.00
_cell.angle_gamma   90.00
#
_symmetry.space_group_name_H-M   'P 1'
#
loop_
_entity.id
_entity.type
_entity.pdbx_description
1 polymer ?
#
loop_
_entity_poly.entity_id
_entity_poly.type
_entity_poly.pdbx_seq_one_letter_code
_entity_poly.pdbx_strand_id
1 'polypeptide(L)'
;MSKIRYNNQSAHIAIYEMVLQEKITEVCRKICFDDSQISWVIFDAESFYSSKIASSVLVGTRGRDYGFFVPNTHEIWISTKAIQMAQPKSTSLLKKSVLPNTVKQESDFLADVLLDEITHFQTGANHGEAKYDRKLRENYERYYYTYLRQSNLKYVVRRL
;
A
#
# COMPACT_ATOMS: atom_id res chain seq x y z
N MET A 1 11.61 9.69 8.75
CA MET A 1 10.78 8.57 9.23
C MET A 1 9.34 9.01 9.19
N SER A 2 8.44 8.09 8.90
CA SER A 2 7.01 8.35 8.77
C SER A 2 6.37 8.49 10.14
N LYS A 3 5.31 9.30 10.25
CA LYS A 3 4.58 9.50 11.51
C LYS A 3 3.60 8.33 11.71
N ILE A 4 4.07 7.20 12.23
CA ILE A 4 3.25 6.01 12.48
C ILE A 4 2.77 5.98 13.94
N ARG A 5 1.50 5.63 14.14
CA ARG A 5 0.92 5.38 15.47
C ARG A 5 -0.12 4.26 15.41
N TYR A 6 -0.42 3.67 16.56
CA TYR A 6 -1.53 2.73 16.68
C TYR A 6 -2.82 3.47 17.02
N ASN A 7 -3.96 2.95 16.56
CA ASN A 7 -5.25 3.27 17.16
C ASN A 7 -5.31 2.65 18.57
N ASN A 8 -5.85 3.39 19.53
CA ASN A 8 -6.07 3.00 20.93
C ASN A 8 -6.80 1.65 21.11
N GLN A 9 -7.49 1.15 20.09
CA GLN A 9 -8.22 -0.13 20.10
C GLN A 9 -7.42 -1.32 19.53
N SER A 10 -6.15 -1.11 19.18
CA SER A 10 -5.31 -2.13 18.52
C SER A 10 -4.22 -2.62 19.45
N ALA A 11 -3.96 -3.93 19.43
CA ALA A 11 -2.81 -4.48 20.12
C ALA A 11 -1.52 -3.88 19.54
N HIS A 12 -0.67 -3.34 20.40
CA HIS A 12 0.60 -2.76 19.97
C HIS A 12 1.60 -3.88 19.67
N ILE A 13 1.80 -4.16 18.38
CA ILE A 13 2.68 -5.22 17.91
C ILE A 13 3.82 -4.56 17.13
N ALA A 14 4.98 -4.36 17.78
CA ALA A 14 6.10 -3.58 17.22
C ALA A 14 6.52 -4.01 15.80
N ILE A 15 6.39 -5.30 15.46
CA ILE A 15 6.71 -5.80 14.11
C ILE A 15 5.82 -5.17 13.02
N TYR A 16 4.58 -4.77 13.32
CA TYR A 16 3.70 -4.13 12.33
C TYR A 16 4.16 -2.73 11.95
N GLU A 17 4.60 -1.94 12.93
CA GLU A 17 5.19 -0.63 12.66
C GLU A 17 6.45 -0.75 11.81
N MET A 18 7.32 -1.73 12.11
CA MET A 18 8.53 -1.97 11.31
C MET A 18 8.21 -2.34 9.86
N VAL A 19 7.33 -3.32 9.65
CA VAL A 19 6.92 -3.76 8.30
C VAL A 19 6.26 -2.62 7.53
N LEU A 20 5.38 -1.87 8.18
CA LEU A 20 4.70 -0.74 7.55
C LEU A 20 5.70 0.38 7.23
N GLN A 21 6.61 0.73 8.13
CA GLN A 21 7.63 1.76 7.90
C GLN A 21 8.54 1.40 6.72
N GLU A 22 8.97 0.14 6.63
CA GLU A 22 9.78 -0.34 5.52
C GLU A 22 9.01 -0.19 4.20
N LYS A 23 7.76 -0.63 4.16
CA LYS A 23 6.95 -0.57 2.94
C LYS A 23 6.59 0.85 2.53
N ILE A 24 6.25 1.74 3.48
CA ILE A 24 6.04 3.17 3.20
C ILE A 24 7.31 3.76 2.57
N THR A 25 8.48 3.51 3.17
CA THR A 25 9.76 4.02 2.65
C THR A 25 9.99 3.55 1.22
N GLU A 26 9.73 2.27 0.93
CA GLU A 26 9.86 1.72 -0.42
C GLU A 26 8.90 2.39 -1.41
N VAL A 27 7.60 2.42 -1.09
CA VAL A 27 6.54 2.96 -1.95
C VAL A 27 6.81 4.44 -2.23
N CYS A 28 6.94 5.25 -1.18
CA CYS A 28 7.18 6.70 -1.28
C CYS A 28 8.41 7.01 -2.13
N ARG A 29 9.52 6.27 -1.92
CA ARG A 29 10.73 6.44 -2.72
C ARG A 29 10.49 6.13 -4.20
N LYS A 30 9.80 5.04 -4.53
CA LYS A 30 9.58 4.65 -5.94
C LYS A 30 8.63 5.59 -6.68
N ILE A 31 7.60 6.11 -6.01
CA ILE A 31 6.64 7.04 -6.63
C ILE A 31 7.03 8.52 -6.50
N CYS A 32 8.14 8.81 -5.80
CA CYS A 32 8.61 10.16 -5.45
C CYS A 32 7.57 10.96 -4.67
N PHE A 33 7.02 10.36 -3.61
CA PHE A 33 6.03 10.96 -2.73
C PHE A 33 6.65 11.35 -1.38
N ASP A 34 6.32 12.53 -0.89
CA ASP A 34 6.68 13.01 0.45
C ASP A 34 5.48 12.84 1.39
N ASP A 35 5.63 12.00 2.41
CA ASP A 35 4.59 11.71 3.39
C ASP A 35 4.65 12.61 4.63
N SER A 36 5.45 13.68 4.61
CA SER A 36 5.63 14.60 5.75
C SER A 36 4.32 15.20 6.31
N GLN A 37 3.31 15.34 5.45
CA GLN A 37 1.98 15.87 5.78
C GLN A 37 0.97 14.81 6.24
N ILE A 38 1.32 13.53 6.17
CA ILE A 38 0.44 12.41 6.52
C ILE A 38 0.79 11.88 7.90
N SER A 39 -0.23 11.44 8.63
CA SER A 39 -0.06 10.53 9.77
C SER A 39 -0.59 9.14 9.41
N TRP A 40 0.21 8.12 9.67
CA TRP A 40 -0.11 6.73 9.40
C TRP A 40 -0.66 6.08 10.66
N VAL A 41 -1.82 5.44 10.55
CA VAL A 41 -2.51 4.84 11.70
C VAL A 41 -2.68 3.34 11.49
N ILE A 42 -2.05 2.54 12.34
CA ILE A 42 -2.27 1.10 12.37
C ILE A 42 -3.54 0.81 13.16
N PHE A 43 -4.48 0.08 12.57
CA PHE A 43 -5.71 -0.33 13.25
C PHE A 43 -6.01 -1.82 13.10
N ASP A 44 -6.68 -2.40 14.07
CA ASP A 44 -7.27 -3.73 13.97
C ASP A 44 -8.68 -3.62 13.39
N ALA A 45 -8.90 -4.18 12.21
CA ALA A 45 -10.20 -4.07 11.53
C ALA A 45 -11.33 -4.79 12.30
N GLU A 46 -11.04 -5.91 12.95
CA GLU A 46 -12.04 -6.68 13.70
C GLU A 46 -12.50 -5.90 14.94
N SER A 47 -11.55 -5.33 15.71
CA SER A 47 -11.88 -4.53 16.89
C SER A 47 -12.50 -3.16 16.54
N PHE A 48 -12.03 -2.55 15.44
CA PHE A 48 -12.51 -1.24 14.99
C PHE A 48 -13.94 -1.27 14.49
N TYR A 49 -14.32 -2.30 13.72
CA TYR A 49 -15.69 -2.42 13.23
C TYR A 49 -16.64 -2.96 14.30
N SER A 50 -16.23 -3.96 15.10
CA SER A 50 -17.08 -4.48 16.18
C SER A 50 -17.49 -3.43 17.20
N SER A 51 -16.60 -2.49 17.55
CA SER A 51 -16.90 -1.37 18.46
C SER A 51 -17.74 -0.25 17.85
N LYS A 52 -17.92 -0.23 16.52
CA LYS A 52 -18.68 0.80 15.77
C LYS A 52 -20.02 0.34 15.22
N ILE A 53 -20.48 -0.90 15.52
CA ILE A 53 -21.84 -1.40 15.19
C ILE A 53 -22.90 -0.77 16.11
N ALA A 54 -22.87 0.56 16.23
CA ALA A 54 -23.98 1.42 16.59
C ALA A 54 -24.16 2.58 15.58
N SER A 55 -23.30 2.72 14.57
CA SER A 55 -23.51 3.65 13.46
C SER A 55 -23.53 2.89 12.13
N SER A 56 -24.75 2.55 11.74
CA SER A 56 -25.17 1.98 10.47
C SER A 56 -24.55 2.66 9.23
N VAL A 57 -24.41 1.85 8.17
CA VAL A 57 -24.14 2.22 6.77
C VAL A 57 -22.66 2.46 6.45
N LEU A 58 -21.98 1.41 5.97
CA LEU A 58 -20.79 1.36 5.08
C LEU A 58 -19.98 0.05 5.22
N VAL A 59 -20.51 -0.94 5.94
CA VAL A 59 -20.04 -2.33 5.86
C VAL A 59 -20.60 -2.91 4.55
N GLY A 60 -19.77 -2.98 3.50
CA GLY A 60 -20.22 -3.62 2.24
C GLY A 60 -19.54 -3.26 0.91
N THR A 61 -18.43 -2.52 0.85
CA THR A 61 -17.76 -2.22 -0.44
C THR A 61 -16.22 -2.37 -0.35
N ARG A 62 -15.75 -3.62 -0.51
CA ARG A 62 -14.46 -4.12 -1.06
C ARG A 62 -13.08 -3.42 -0.87
N GLY A 63 -12.92 -2.35 -0.09
CA GLY A 63 -11.60 -1.70 0.12
C GLY A 63 -11.25 -1.35 1.58
N ARG A 64 -12.26 -1.03 2.41
CA ARG A 64 -12.07 -0.52 3.78
C ARG A 64 -11.57 -1.53 4.81
N ASP A 65 -11.45 -2.78 4.44
CA ASP A 65 -10.92 -3.83 5.32
C ASP A 65 -9.40 -3.71 5.48
N TYR A 66 -8.74 -3.03 4.53
CA TYR A 66 -7.29 -3.02 4.42
C TYR A 66 -6.68 -1.65 4.65
N GLY A 67 -7.34 -0.59 4.15
CA GLY A 67 -6.94 0.79 4.40
C GLY A 67 -8.09 1.78 4.17
N PHE A 68 -7.87 3.02 4.60
CA PHE A 68 -8.67 4.18 4.18
C PHE A 68 -7.94 5.50 4.48
N PHE A 69 -8.20 6.52 3.68
CA PHE A 69 -7.76 7.90 3.92
C PHE A 69 -8.86 8.76 4.59
N VAL A 70 -8.48 9.55 5.59
CA VAL A 70 -9.35 10.53 6.28
C VAL A 70 -8.90 11.95 5.90
N PRO A 71 -9.63 12.65 5.02
CA PRO A 71 -9.22 13.98 4.54
C PRO A 71 -9.08 15.04 5.62
N ASN A 72 -9.97 15.05 6.62
CA ASN A 72 -9.99 16.13 7.62
C ASN A 72 -8.77 16.14 8.54
N THR A 73 -8.16 14.97 8.77
CA THR A 73 -7.01 14.80 9.66
C THR A 73 -5.72 14.49 8.91
N HIS A 74 -5.79 14.35 7.58
CA HIS A 74 -4.70 13.85 6.73
C HIS A 74 -4.11 12.52 7.24
N GLU A 75 -4.99 11.60 7.60
CA GLU A 75 -4.60 10.30 8.15
C GLU A 75 -4.82 9.18 7.15
N ILE A 76 -3.81 8.35 6.93
CA ILE A 76 -3.96 7.08 6.23
C ILE A 76 -3.98 5.97 7.26
N TRP A 77 -5.09 5.25 7.31
CA TRP A 77 -5.32 4.15 8.23
C TRP A 77 -5.04 2.84 7.50
N ILE A 78 -4.18 1.99 8.06
CA ILE A 78 -3.79 0.70 7.49
C ILE A 78 -4.09 -0.39 8.50
N SER A 79 -4.81 -1.41 8.06
CA SER A 79 -5.21 -2.51 8.94
C SER A 79 -4.02 -3.41 9.27
N THR A 80 -4.04 -4.02 10.46
CA THR A 80 -3.12 -5.10 10.82
C THR A 80 -3.20 -6.26 9.83
N LYS A 81 -4.37 -6.54 9.26
CA LYS A 81 -4.59 -7.57 8.24
C LYS A 81 -3.79 -7.31 6.95
N ALA A 82 -3.75 -6.06 6.48
CA ALA A 82 -2.96 -5.70 5.30
C ALA A 82 -1.46 -5.90 5.55
N ILE A 83 -0.99 -5.55 6.74
CA ILE A 83 0.41 -5.72 7.15
C ILE A 83 0.79 -7.20 7.27
N GLN A 84 -0.11 -8.03 7.84
CA GLN A 84 0.09 -9.48 7.92
C GLN A 84 0.19 -10.14 6.55
N MET A 85 -0.60 -9.69 5.57
CA MET A 85 -0.56 -10.22 4.19
C MET A 85 0.75 -9.88 3.47
N ALA A 86 1.49 -8.88 3.92
CA ALA A 86 2.82 -8.55 3.42
C ALA A 86 3.91 -9.49 3.93
N GLN A 87 3.69 -10.15 5.07
CA GLN A 87 4.68 -11.07 5.61
C GLN A 87 4.72 -12.33 4.74
N PRO A 88 5.92 -12.83 4.39
CA PRO A 88 6.02 -14.10 3.69
C PRO A 88 5.32 -15.17 4.53
N LYS A 89 4.28 -15.79 3.97
CA LYS A 89 3.63 -16.94 4.61
C LYS A 89 4.71 -17.97 4.88
N SER A 90 5.11 -18.11 6.14
CA SER A 90 6.08 -19.13 6.51
C SER A 90 5.53 -20.49 6.09
N THR A 91 6.33 -21.19 5.29
CA THR A 91 6.20 -22.59 4.84
C THR A 91 5.17 -22.93 3.75
N SER A 92 5.69 -23.08 2.53
CA SER A 92 5.41 -24.28 1.71
C SER A 92 6.65 -24.57 0.87
N LEU A 93 7.55 -25.40 1.41
CA LEU A 93 8.62 -26.07 0.69
C LEU A 93 8.03 -27.08 -0.32
N LEU A 94 7.22 -26.67 -1.29
CA LEU A 94 6.70 -27.59 -2.28
C LEU A 94 6.54 -26.95 -3.67
N LYS A 95 7.24 -27.59 -4.61
CA LYS A 95 7.08 -27.58 -6.08
C LYS A 95 7.72 -26.42 -6.84
N LYS A 96 9.03 -26.53 -7.00
CA LYS A 96 9.75 -26.05 -8.19
C LYS A 96 9.37 -26.97 -9.37
N SER A 97 8.40 -26.59 -10.20
CA SER A 97 8.29 -27.12 -11.56
C SER A 97 8.63 -26.02 -12.55
N VAL A 98 9.62 -26.33 -13.39
CA VAL A 98 10.22 -25.51 -14.44
C VAL A 98 9.19 -25.12 -15.49
N LEU A 99 9.12 -23.83 -15.82
CA LEU A 99 8.71 -23.28 -17.13
C LEU A 99 9.41 -21.91 -17.33
N PRO A 100 9.96 -21.60 -18.52
CA PRO A 100 10.72 -20.37 -18.75
C PRO A 100 9.84 -19.17 -19.17
N ASN A 101 10.27 -17.98 -18.73
CA ASN A 101 10.01 -16.66 -19.34
C ASN A 101 8.59 -16.07 -19.38
N THR A 102 7.92 -16.01 -18.23
CA THR A 102 7.19 -14.78 -17.87
C THR A 102 7.59 -14.43 -16.43
N VAL A 103 8.25 -13.29 -16.23
CA VAL A 103 8.38 -12.71 -14.89
C VAL A 103 6.96 -12.30 -14.50
N LYS A 104 6.19 -13.23 -13.92
CA LYS A 104 4.97 -12.87 -13.19
C LYS A 104 5.46 -11.99 -12.05
N GLN A 105 5.21 -10.70 -12.19
CA GLN A 105 5.46 -9.73 -11.15
C GLN A 105 4.67 -10.21 -9.93
N GLU A 106 5.36 -10.59 -8.86
CA GLU A 106 4.71 -10.99 -7.62
C GLU A 106 3.87 -9.80 -7.14
N SER A 107 2.57 -10.03 -6.90
CA SER A 107 1.69 -8.99 -6.40
C SER A 107 2.14 -8.57 -5.00
N ASP A 108 2.40 -7.29 -4.80
CA ASP A 108 2.79 -6.74 -3.51
C ASP A 108 1.56 -6.08 -2.87
N PHE A 109 0.77 -6.89 -2.17
CA PHE A 109 -0.54 -6.49 -1.67
C PHE A 109 -0.48 -5.25 -0.78
N LEU A 110 0.51 -5.13 0.11
CA LEU A 110 0.62 -3.96 0.97
C LEU A 110 1.01 -2.72 0.17
N ALA A 111 1.84 -2.85 -0.87
CA ALA A 111 2.09 -1.75 -1.77
C ALA A 111 0.81 -1.30 -2.50
N ASP A 112 0.01 -2.25 -3.00
CA ASP A 112 -1.25 -1.93 -3.69
C ASP A 112 -2.20 -1.11 -2.79
N VAL A 113 -2.34 -1.51 -1.52
CA VAL A 113 -3.13 -0.77 -0.52
C VAL A 113 -2.55 0.63 -0.27
N LEU A 114 -1.23 0.76 -0.10
CA LEU A 114 -0.60 2.06 0.13
C LEU A 114 -0.72 2.99 -1.08
N LEU A 115 -0.58 2.46 -2.30
CA LEU A 115 -0.73 3.24 -3.54
C LEU A 115 -2.16 3.77 -3.68
N ASP A 116 -3.15 2.98 -3.30
CA ASP A 116 -4.56 3.39 -3.30
C ASP A 116 -4.78 4.59 -2.36
N GLU A 117 -4.41 4.46 -1.09
CA GLU A 117 -4.65 5.51 -0.09
C GLU A 117 -3.82 6.77 -0.32
N ILE A 118 -2.58 6.64 -0.79
CA ILE A 118 -1.77 7.80 -1.23
C ILE A 118 -2.46 8.51 -2.40
N THR A 119 -3.10 7.78 -3.32
CA THR A 119 -3.79 8.38 -4.47
C THR A 119 -5.02 9.16 -4.01
N HIS A 120 -5.77 8.65 -3.03
CA HIS A 120 -6.85 9.41 -2.39
C HIS A 120 -6.34 10.72 -1.79
N PHE A 121 -5.23 10.69 -1.05
CA PHE A 121 -4.60 11.91 -0.51
C PHE A 121 -4.18 12.90 -1.61
N GLN A 122 -3.47 12.43 -2.64
CA GLN A 122 -2.93 13.27 -3.71
C GLN A 122 -3.99 13.97 -4.56
N THR A 123 -5.18 13.37 -4.69
CA THR A 123 -6.21 13.83 -5.63
C THR A 123 -7.46 14.39 -4.98
N GLY A 124 -7.72 14.02 -3.72
CA GLY A 124 -8.99 14.27 -3.04
C GLY A 124 -10.19 13.75 -3.85
N ALA A 125 -10.03 12.62 -4.55
CA ALA A 125 -11.08 11.96 -5.34
C ALA A 125 -11.33 10.53 -4.89
N ASN A 126 -12.47 10.00 -5.31
CA ASN A 126 -12.83 8.60 -5.16
C ASN A 126 -12.60 7.82 -6.47
N HIS A 127 -12.70 6.48 -6.38
CA HIS A 127 -12.65 5.61 -7.55
C HIS A 127 -13.69 5.99 -8.61
N GLY A 128 -13.33 5.83 -9.88
CA GLY A 128 -14.19 6.19 -11.02
C GLY A 128 -14.13 7.66 -11.41
N GLU A 129 -13.51 8.51 -10.59
CA GLU A 129 -13.15 9.86 -11.01
C GLU A 129 -11.87 9.82 -11.85
N ALA A 130 -11.91 10.38 -13.06
CA ALA A 130 -10.80 10.32 -14.02
C ALA A 130 -9.47 10.85 -13.47
N LYS A 131 -9.50 11.83 -12.55
CA LYS A 131 -8.28 12.37 -11.90
C LYS A 131 -7.62 11.35 -10.96
N TYR A 132 -8.43 10.56 -10.24
CA TYR A 132 -7.96 9.49 -9.37
C TYR A 132 -7.45 8.31 -10.21
N ASP A 133 -8.23 7.81 -11.19
CA ASP A 133 -7.85 6.63 -11.97
C ASP A 133 -6.54 6.85 -12.76
N ARG A 134 -6.35 8.07 -13.29
CA ARG A 134 -5.10 8.45 -13.96
C ARG A 134 -3.93 8.48 -12.98
N LYS A 135 -4.11 9.10 -11.81
CA LYS A 135 -3.03 9.20 -10.80
C LYS A 135 -2.67 7.83 -10.22
N LEU A 136 -3.66 6.97 -9.97
CA LEU A 136 -3.43 5.61 -9.52
C LEU A 136 -2.54 4.87 -10.52
N ARG A 137 -2.90 4.92 -11.81
CA ARG A 137 -2.08 4.31 -12.87
C ARG A 137 -0.65 4.83 -12.90
N GLU A 138 -0.45 6.15 -12.81
CA GLU A 138 0.89 6.75 -12.73
C GLU A 138 1.69 6.23 -11.53
N ASN A 139 1.06 6.10 -10.36
CA ASN A 139 1.67 5.58 -9.14
C ASN A 139 2.05 4.10 -9.29
N TYR A 140 1.16 3.27 -9.84
CA TYR A 140 1.44 1.86 -10.17
C TYR A 140 2.59 1.73 -11.17
N GLU A 141 2.60 2.53 -12.23
CA GLU A 141 3.67 2.52 -13.22
C GLU A 141 5.02 2.87 -12.60
N ARG A 142 5.03 3.87 -11.69
CA ARG A 142 6.24 4.24 -10.97
C ARG A 142 6.70 3.13 -10.01
N TYR A 143 5.78 2.50 -9.29
CA TYR A 143 6.12 1.47 -8.33
C TYR A 143 6.64 0.19 -9.00
N TYR A 144 5.95 -0.28 -10.05
CA TYR A 144 6.22 -1.58 -10.67
C TYR A 144 7.15 -1.52 -11.89
N TYR A 145 7.24 -0.39 -12.61
CA TYR A 145 7.93 -0.33 -13.90
C TYR A 145 9.12 0.63 -13.99
N THR A 146 9.41 1.44 -12.96
CA THR A 146 10.52 2.43 -13.02
C THR A 146 11.91 1.79 -13.23
N TYR A 147 12.12 0.54 -12.80
CA TYR A 147 13.39 -0.16 -13.02
C TYR A 147 13.61 -0.67 -14.46
N LEU A 148 12.56 -0.78 -15.30
CA LEU A 148 12.67 -1.25 -16.68
C LEU A 148 13.11 -0.16 -17.68
N ARG A 149 12.97 1.13 -17.32
CA ARG A 149 13.42 2.25 -18.16
C ARG A 149 14.93 2.52 -18.03
N GLN A 150 15.49 2.39 -16.82
CA GLN A 150 16.90 2.69 -16.59
C GLN A 150 17.86 1.62 -17.14
N SER A 151 17.43 0.35 -17.19
CA SER A 151 18.19 -0.75 -17.79
C SER A 151 18.25 -0.68 -19.32
N ASN A 152 17.19 -0.19 -19.98
CA ASN A 152 17.18 0.03 -21.43
C ASN A 152 17.99 1.25 -21.89
N LEU A 153 18.11 2.29 -21.06
CA LEU A 153 18.96 3.46 -21.35
C LEU A 153 20.47 3.13 -21.29
N LYS A 154 20.89 2.17 -20.47
CA LYS A 154 22.30 1.74 -20.41
C LYS A 154 22.78 0.97 -21.65
N TYR A 155 21.86 0.39 -22.43
CA TYR A 155 22.20 -0.33 -23.67
C TYR A 155 22.26 0.57 -24.90
N VAL A 156 21.52 1.69 -24.92
CA VAL A 156 21.50 2.60 -26.07
C VAL A 156 22.75 3.52 -26.09
N VAL A 157 23.29 3.90 -24.94
CA VAL A 157 24.45 4.82 -24.85
C VAL A 157 25.80 4.13 -25.13
N ARG A 158 25.83 2.79 -25.34
CA ARG A 158 27.05 2.04 -25.72
C ARG A 158 27.17 1.77 -27.22
N ARG A 159 26.30 2.36 -28.06
CA ARG A 159 26.39 2.31 -29.52
C ARG A 159 26.29 3.70 -30.14
N LEU A 160 27.24 4.57 -29.83
CA LEU A 160 27.66 5.71 -30.63
C LEU A 160 29.17 5.88 -30.40
#